data_AF-A0A316I7L7-F1
#
_entry.id   AF-A0A316I7L7-F1
#
_cell.length_a   1.000
_cell.length_b   1.000
_cell.length_c   1.000
_cell.angle_alpha   90.00
_cell.angle_beta   90.00
_cell.angle_gamma   90.00
#
_symmetry.space_group_name_H-M   'P 1'
#
loop_
_entity.id
_entity.type
_entity.pdbx_description
1 polymer ?
#
loop_
_entity_poly.entity_id
_entity_poly.type
_entity_poly.pdbx_seq_one_letter_code
_entity_poly.pdbx_strand_id
1 'polypeptide(L)'
;MNVDAVQTALSTEHAALWTYGMVAAFLGNQAAAVAEGSNAHRARRDTTERWLRDQNATPNPPAAAYLPPSPVSDGPSALAALVAVEQDTCAAWRGVLERTDDAALRTTALEALTTAAVRATRWRKAAGTTPASIAMPGVASG
;
A
#
# COMPACT_ATOMS: atom_id res chain seq x y z
N MET A 1 -19.78 9.98 4.10
CA MET A 1 -18.96 8.84 3.63
C MET A 1 -18.19 9.29 2.40
N ASN A 2 -16.86 9.39 2.47
CA ASN A 2 -16.08 10.02 1.41
C ASN A 2 -15.54 8.99 0.40
N VAL A 3 -16.34 8.72 -0.65
CA VAL A 3 -15.97 7.85 -1.78
C VAL A 3 -14.62 8.23 -2.39
N ASP A 4 -14.27 9.51 -2.44
CA ASP A 4 -12.99 9.99 -3.03
C ASP A 4 -11.76 9.51 -2.25
N ALA A 5 -11.88 9.45 -0.92
CA ALA A 5 -10.81 8.91 -0.07
C ALA A 5 -10.60 7.41 -0.35
N VAL A 6 -11.69 6.67 -0.53
CA VAL A 6 -11.64 5.23 -0.86
C VAL A 6 -11.12 5.00 -2.28
N GLN A 7 -11.46 5.87 -3.24
CA GLN A 7 -10.90 5.83 -4.60
C GLN A 7 -9.40 6.14 -4.60
N THR A 8 -8.94 7.05 -3.74
CA THR A 8 -7.50 7.31 -3.55
C THR A 8 -6.79 6.08 -2.99
N ALA A 9 -7.38 5.42 -1.97
CA ALA A 9 -6.86 4.15 -1.47
C ALA A 9 -6.82 3.07 -2.57
N LEU A 10 -7.88 2.92 -3.35
CA LEU A 10 -7.91 1.98 -4.48
C LEU A 10 -6.80 2.26 -5.51
N SER A 11 -6.53 3.53 -5.82
CA SER A 11 -5.44 3.92 -6.71
C SER A 11 -4.08 3.48 -6.16
N THR A 12 -3.83 3.62 -4.85
CA THR A 12 -2.59 3.13 -4.24
C THR A 12 -2.47 1.60 -4.24
N GLU A 13 -3.59 0.87 -4.12
CA GLU A 13 -3.58 -0.60 -4.25
C GLU A 13 -3.21 -1.06 -5.67
N HIS A 14 -3.68 -0.33 -6.69
CA HIS A 14 -3.24 -0.58 -8.07
C HIS A 14 -1.75 -0.29 -8.27
N ALA A 15 -1.26 0.83 -7.72
CA ALA A 15 0.16 1.17 -7.76
C ALA A 15 1.04 0.12 -7.05
N ALA A 16 0.58 -0.38 -5.90
CA ALA A 16 1.24 -1.44 -5.15
C ALA A 16 1.33 -2.73 -5.96
N LEU A 17 0.22 -3.21 -6.55
CA LEU A 17 0.23 -4.41 -7.40
C LEU A 17 1.19 -4.28 -8.58
N TRP A 18 1.20 -3.12 -9.24
CA TRP A 18 2.12 -2.85 -10.34
C TRP A 18 3.58 -2.89 -9.87
N THR A 19 3.88 -2.23 -8.75
CA THR A 19 5.23 -2.18 -8.17
C THR A 19 5.71 -3.56 -7.77
N TYR A 20 4.89 -4.34 -7.08
CA TYR A 20 5.18 -5.71 -6.68
C TYR A 20 5.46 -6.63 -7.88
N GLY A 21 4.75 -6.42 -9.00
CA GLY A 21 5.03 -7.14 -10.25
C GLY A 21 6.38 -6.76 -10.87
N MET A 22 6.68 -5.47 -10.92
CA MET A 22 7.94 -4.95 -11.47
C MET A 22 9.16 -5.42 -10.66
N VAL A 23 9.11 -5.35 -9.33
CA VAL A 23 10.25 -5.67 -8.45
C VAL A 23 10.55 -7.16 -8.33
N ALA A 24 9.59 -8.03 -8.67
CA ALA A 24 9.74 -9.49 -8.54
C ALA A 24 10.94 -10.03 -9.33
N ALA A 25 11.31 -9.38 -10.44
CA ALA A 25 12.47 -9.75 -11.25
C ALA A 25 13.82 -9.52 -10.54
N PHE A 26 13.88 -8.64 -9.54
CA PHE A 26 15.12 -8.22 -8.87
C PHE A 26 15.31 -8.83 -7.47
N LEU A 27 14.26 -9.47 -6.92
CA LEU A 27 14.20 -9.90 -5.52
C LEU A 27 13.99 -11.41 -5.36
N GLY A 28 14.79 -12.21 -6.07
CA GLY A 28 14.66 -13.69 -6.06
C GLY A 28 14.78 -14.33 -4.68
N ASN A 29 15.68 -13.83 -3.83
CA ASN A 29 15.85 -14.26 -2.45
C ASN A 29 14.72 -13.79 -1.50
N GLN A 30 13.82 -12.90 -1.96
CA GLN A 30 12.61 -12.47 -1.24
C GLN A 30 11.31 -12.86 -1.97
N ALA A 31 11.38 -13.75 -2.96
CA ALA A 31 10.24 -14.06 -3.84
C ALA A 31 8.95 -14.44 -3.07
N ALA A 32 9.07 -15.21 -1.98
CA ALA A 32 7.93 -15.57 -1.14
C ALA A 32 7.27 -14.35 -0.47
N ALA A 33 8.07 -13.43 0.08
CA ALA A 33 7.57 -12.20 0.71
C ALA A 33 6.98 -11.22 -0.32
N VAL A 34 7.56 -11.17 -1.53
CA VAL A 34 7.01 -10.40 -2.66
C VAL A 34 5.64 -10.97 -3.06
N ALA A 35 5.52 -12.30 -3.19
CA ALA A 35 4.26 -12.95 -3.52
C ALA A 35 3.19 -12.74 -2.43
N GLU A 36 3.56 -12.84 -1.15
CA GLU A 36 2.67 -12.54 -0.01
C GLU A 36 2.12 -11.12 -0.08
N GLY A 37 3.00 -10.12 -0.28
CA GLY A 37 2.57 -8.72 -0.41
C GLY A 37 1.66 -8.48 -1.61
N SER A 38 2.01 -9.03 -2.78
CA SER A 38 1.17 -8.92 -3.98
C SER A 38 -0.23 -9.51 -3.76
N ASN A 39 -0.33 -10.67 -3.12
CA ASN A 39 -1.61 -11.30 -2.81
C ASN A 39 -2.44 -10.47 -1.82
N ALA A 40 -1.80 -9.89 -0.80
CA ALA A 40 -2.47 -9.04 0.17
C ALA A 40 -3.04 -7.77 -0.48
N HIS A 41 -2.27 -7.10 -1.35
CA HIS A 41 -2.76 -5.94 -2.12
C HIS A 41 -3.89 -6.31 -3.08
N ARG A 42 -3.82 -7.50 -3.72
CA ARG A 42 -4.90 -7.97 -4.61
C ARG A 42 -6.20 -8.17 -3.85
N ALA A 43 -6.14 -8.88 -2.72
CA ALA A 43 -7.30 -9.09 -1.86
C ALA A 43 -7.89 -7.77 -1.35
N ARG A 44 -7.02 -6.80 -1.02
CA ARG A 44 -7.45 -5.46 -0.59
C ARG A 44 -8.13 -4.70 -1.72
N ARG A 45 -7.52 -4.61 -2.91
CA ARG A 45 -8.11 -4.01 -4.11
C ARG A 45 -9.50 -4.58 -4.38
N ASP A 46 -9.63 -5.90 -4.46
CA ASP A 46 -10.89 -6.56 -4.81
C ASP A 46 -11.99 -6.27 -3.77
N THR A 47 -11.62 -6.19 -2.49
CA THR A 47 -12.53 -5.81 -1.40
C THR A 47 -12.95 -4.34 -1.51
N THR A 48 -12.01 -3.44 -1.79
CA THR A 48 -12.28 -2.01 -1.97
C THR A 48 -13.19 -1.75 -3.17
N GLU A 49 -12.97 -2.44 -4.30
CA GLU A 49 -13.83 -2.32 -5.46
C GLU A 49 -15.26 -2.81 -5.18
N ARG A 50 -15.43 -3.93 -4.44
CA ARG A 50 -16.75 -4.40 -4.02
C ARG A 50 -17.44 -3.36 -3.15
N TRP A 51 -16.75 -2.84 -2.14
CA TRP A 51 -17.28 -1.80 -1.27
C TRP A 51 -17.73 -0.56 -2.07
N LEU A 52 -16.94 -0.09 -3.05
CA LEU A 52 -17.32 1.04 -3.90
C LEU A 52 -18.60 0.75 -4.70
N ARG A 53 -18.72 -0.45 -5.28
CA ARG A 53 -19.92 -0.89 -5.99
C ARG A 53 -21.13 -0.95 -5.07
N ASP A 54 -20.98 -1.42 -3.84
CA ASP A 54 -22.04 -1.47 -2.82
C ASP A 54 -22.52 -0.06 -2.42
N GLN A 55 -21.65 0.96 -2.55
CA GLN A 55 -22.00 2.37 -2.40
C GLN A 55 -22.53 3.02 -3.69
N ASN A 56 -22.89 2.23 -4.71
CA ASN A 56 -23.29 2.69 -6.05
C ASN A 56 -22.24 3.57 -6.76
N ALA A 57 -20.97 3.46 -6.39
CA ALA A 57 -19.86 4.13 -7.07
C ALA A 57 -19.18 3.18 -8.07
N THR A 58 -18.70 3.73 -9.19
CA THR A 58 -17.89 2.98 -10.15
C THR A 58 -16.42 3.01 -9.72
N PRO A 59 -15.77 1.86 -9.46
CA PRO A 59 -14.34 1.83 -9.12
C PRO A 59 -13.50 2.37 -10.27
N ASN A 60 -12.54 3.25 -9.95
CA ASN A 60 -11.62 3.76 -10.96
C ASN A 60 -10.72 2.63 -11.48
N PRO A 61 -10.55 2.47 -12.81
CA PRO A 61 -9.67 1.44 -13.36
C PRO A 61 -8.20 1.70 -13.00
N PRO A 62 -7.33 0.68 -13.02
CA PRO A 62 -5.89 0.90 -12.89
C PRO A 62 -5.36 1.75 -14.04
N ALA A 63 -4.42 2.66 -13.74
CA ALA A 63 -3.66 3.36 -14.77
C ALA A 63 -2.80 2.39 -15.59
N ALA A 64 -2.44 2.79 -16.81
CA ALA A 64 -1.59 2.00 -17.70
C ALA A 64 -0.18 1.75 -17.14
N ALA A 65 0.34 2.71 -16.37
CA ALA A 65 1.62 2.61 -15.68
C ALA A 65 1.62 3.48 -14.42
N TYR A 66 2.45 3.10 -13.46
CA TYR A 66 2.74 3.88 -12.26
C TYR A 66 4.22 4.23 -12.27
N LEU A 67 4.56 5.50 -12.13
CA LEU A 67 5.95 5.93 -12.11
C LEU A 67 6.46 5.84 -10.67
N PRO A 68 7.43 4.96 -10.36
CA PRO A 68 8.08 4.99 -9.07
C PRO A 68 8.86 6.31 -8.91
N PRO A 69 9.09 6.76 -7.67
CA PRO A 69 9.81 8.01 -7.39
C PRO A 69 11.27 7.98 -7.85
N SER A 70 11.82 6.80 -8.13
CA SER A 70 13.15 6.60 -8.70
C SER A 70 13.16 5.35 -9.59
N PRO A 71 14.05 5.28 -10.59
CA PRO A 71 14.17 4.09 -11.44
C PRO A 71 14.44 2.82 -10.63
N VAL A 72 13.82 1.70 -11.05
CA VAL A 72 14.04 0.37 -10.47
C VAL A 72 14.84 -0.47 -11.46
N SER A 73 16.09 -0.77 -11.10
CA SER A 73 17.05 -1.46 -11.99
C SER A 73 17.85 -2.56 -11.30
N ASP A 74 17.72 -2.71 -9.99
CA ASP A 74 18.46 -3.68 -9.18
C ASP A 74 17.71 -4.00 -7.88
N GLY A 75 18.26 -4.93 -7.07
CA GLY A 75 17.69 -5.31 -5.77
C GLY A 75 17.51 -4.13 -4.80
N PRO A 76 18.53 -3.29 -4.56
CA PRO A 76 18.40 -2.12 -3.69
C PRO A 76 17.30 -1.13 -4.12
N SER A 77 17.25 -0.76 -5.39
CA SER A 77 16.21 0.14 -5.93
C SER A 77 14.82 -0.51 -5.89
N ALA A 78 14.73 -1.83 -6.08
CA ALA A 78 13.50 -2.59 -5.92
C ALA A 78 12.98 -2.57 -4.46
N LEU A 79 13.87 -2.75 -3.48
CA LEU A 79 13.51 -2.62 -2.07
C LEU A 79 13.06 -1.20 -1.72
N ALA A 80 13.73 -0.18 -2.25
CA ALA A 80 13.33 1.22 -2.05
C ALA A 80 11.93 1.50 -2.64
N ALA A 81 11.62 0.97 -3.82
CA ALA A 81 10.30 1.08 -4.43
C ALA A 81 9.21 0.39 -3.59
N LEU A 82 9.50 -0.80 -3.03
CA LEU A 82 8.59 -1.47 -2.10
C LEU A 82 8.34 -0.67 -0.82
N VAL A 83 9.37 -0.03 -0.26
CA VAL A 83 9.19 0.84 0.91
C VAL A 83 8.30 2.04 0.57
N ALA A 84 8.56 2.71 -0.56
CA ALA A 84 7.79 3.87 -0.98
C ALA A 84 6.31 3.53 -1.19
N VAL A 85 6.02 2.45 -1.93
CA VAL A 85 4.62 2.11 -2.25
C VAL A 85 3.83 1.71 -1.00
N GLU A 86 4.45 1.03 -0.03
CA GLU A 86 3.80 0.70 1.23
C GLU A 86 3.56 1.93 2.11
N GLN A 87 4.44 2.93 2.05
CA GLN A 87 4.24 4.22 2.72
C GLN A 87 3.09 5.01 2.09
N ASP A 88 2.99 5.02 0.76
CA ASP A 88 1.88 5.64 0.04
C ASP A 88 0.55 4.94 0.38
N THR A 89 0.54 3.61 0.41
CA THR A 89 -0.62 2.82 0.88
C THR A 89 -1.00 3.18 2.31
N CYS A 90 -0.03 3.30 3.23
CA CYS A 90 -0.31 3.75 4.61
C CYS A 90 -0.96 5.13 4.65
N ALA A 91 -0.45 6.08 3.87
CA ALA A 91 -0.97 7.44 3.82
C ALA A 91 -2.40 7.49 3.27
N ALA A 92 -2.68 6.74 2.20
CA ALA A 92 -4.02 6.71 1.61
C ALA A 92 -5.05 6.09 2.55
N TRP A 93 -4.73 4.98 3.22
CA TRP A 93 -5.63 4.35 4.19
C TRP A 93 -5.82 5.18 5.46
N ARG A 94 -4.80 5.94 5.90
CA ARG A 94 -4.99 6.98 6.93
C ARG A 94 -6.00 8.03 6.48
N GLY A 95 -5.88 8.49 5.23
CA GLY A 95 -6.81 9.46 4.65
C GLY A 95 -8.27 8.98 4.66
N VAL A 96 -8.51 7.68 4.48
CA VAL A 96 -9.83 7.05 4.65
C VAL A 96 -10.29 7.12 6.10
N LEU A 97 -9.46 6.74 7.08
CA LEU A 97 -9.78 6.79 8.52
C LEU A 97 -10.19 8.18 9.00
N GLU A 98 -9.55 9.22 8.46
CA GLU A 98 -9.84 10.63 8.80
C GLU A 98 -11.18 11.12 8.24
N ARG A 99 -11.76 10.43 7.25
CA ARG A 99 -12.91 10.91 6.45
C ARG A 99 -14.12 9.97 6.51
N THR A 100 -14.12 9.03 7.44
CA THR A 100 -15.23 8.08 7.61
C THR A 100 -15.59 7.82 9.08
N ASP A 101 -16.89 7.85 9.33
CA ASP A 101 -17.53 7.44 10.60
C ASP A 101 -18.10 6.02 10.52
N ASP A 102 -18.07 5.39 9.33
CA ASP A 102 -18.53 4.00 9.15
C ASP A 102 -17.58 3.03 9.84
N ALA A 103 -18.07 2.32 10.86
CA ALA A 103 -17.25 1.43 11.69
C ALA A 103 -16.59 0.30 10.89
N ALA A 104 -17.28 -0.27 9.89
CA ALA A 104 -16.74 -1.36 9.10
C ALA A 104 -15.61 -0.89 8.16
N LEU A 105 -15.81 0.27 7.52
CA LEU A 105 -14.77 0.90 6.69
C LEU A 105 -13.58 1.35 7.55
N ARG A 106 -13.82 1.86 8.77
CA ARG A 106 -12.73 2.20 9.70
C ARG A 106 -11.87 1.00 10.06
N THR A 107 -12.47 -0.14 10.39
CA THR A 107 -11.74 -1.38 10.65
C THR A 107 -10.92 -1.81 9.45
N THR A 108 -11.54 -1.81 8.26
CA THR A 108 -10.89 -2.13 6.99
C THR A 108 -9.65 -1.24 6.73
N ALA A 109 -9.80 0.06 6.92
CA ALA A 109 -8.72 1.02 6.70
C ALA A 109 -7.58 0.89 7.72
N LEU A 110 -7.92 0.64 8.99
CA LEU A 110 -6.92 0.42 10.05
C LEU A 110 -6.10 -0.86 9.81
N GLU A 111 -6.75 -1.94 9.40
CA GLU A 111 -6.07 -3.18 9.03
C GLU A 111 -5.13 -2.99 7.84
N ALA A 112 -5.60 -2.31 6.79
CA ALA A 112 -4.81 -2.03 5.59
C ALA A 112 -3.57 -1.20 5.92
N LEU A 113 -3.75 -0.11 6.67
CA LEU A 113 -2.67 0.75 7.15
C LEU A 113 -1.66 -0.03 8.00
N THR A 114 -2.12 -0.83 8.95
CA THR A 114 -1.24 -1.57 9.86
C THR A 114 -0.43 -2.61 9.11
N THR A 115 -1.07 -3.34 8.20
CA THR A 115 -0.40 -4.37 7.40
C THR A 115 0.66 -3.76 6.47
N ALA A 116 0.33 -2.65 5.80
CA ALA A 116 1.28 -1.93 4.95
C ALA A 116 2.48 -1.39 5.75
N ALA A 117 2.24 -0.84 6.95
CA ALA A 117 3.33 -0.33 7.80
C ALA A 117 4.28 -1.45 8.29
N VAL A 118 3.73 -2.63 8.60
CA VAL A 118 4.52 -3.81 8.94
C VAL A 118 5.37 -4.24 7.75
N ARG A 119 4.82 -4.28 6.53
CA ARG A 119 5.58 -4.63 5.32
C ARG A 119 6.65 -3.59 5.00
N ALA A 120 6.34 -2.29 5.06
CA ALA A 120 7.33 -1.23 4.90
C ALA A 120 8.52 -1.37 5.87
N THR A 121 8.25 -1.79 7.11
CA THR A 121 9.29 -2.06 8.13
C THR A 121 10.14 -3.27 7.76
N ARG A 122 9.51 -4.36 7.28
CA ARG A 122 10.22 -5.56 6.80
C ARG A 122 11.13 -5.24 5.61
N TRP A 123 10.65 -4.45 4.64
CA TRP A 123 11.43 -4.06 3.47
C TRP A 123 12.61 -3.15 3.82
N ARG A 124 12.44 -2.20 4.74
CA ARG A 124 13.56 -1.40 5.26
C ARG A 124 14.62 -2.24 5.96
N LYS A 125 14.21 -3.25 6.73
CA LYS A 125 15.13 -4.20 7.34
C LYS A 125 15.89 -5.00 6.28
N ALA A 126 15.21 -5.48 5.23
CA ALA A 126 15.85 -6.16 4.12
C ALA A 126 16.83 -5.27 3.34
N ALA A 127 16.53 -3.97 3.23
CA ALA A 127 17.38 -2.97 2.60
C ALA A 127 18.56 -2.49 3.47
N GLY A 128 18.63 -2.93 4.74
CA GLY A 128 19.63 -2.43 5.70
C GLY A 128 19.47 -0.94 6.05
N THR A 129 18.29 -0.35 5.80
CA THR A 129 18.02 1.08 6.04
C THR A 129 17.74 1.35 7.52
N THR A 130 18.26 2.46 8.04
CA THR A 130 18.00 2.93 9.41
C THR A 130 17.32 4.31 9.41
N PRO A 131 16.29 4.55 10.26
CA PRO A 131 15.65 3.58 11.15
C PRO A 131 14.73 2.61 10.37
N ALA A 132 14.75 1.34 10.79
CA ALA A 132 13.94 0.29 10.14
C ALA A 132 12.43 0.52 10.31
N SER A 133 12.02 1.27 11.34
CA SER A 133 10.66 1.78 11.54
C SER A 133 10.68 3.31 11.60
N ILE A 134 9.64 3.95 11.04
CA ILE A 134 9.40 5.39 11.21
C ILE A 134 8.21 5.48 12.14
N ALA A 135 8.21 6.47 13.03
CA ALA A 135 7.09 6.68 13.93
C ALA A 135 5.80 6.81 13.12
N MET A 136 4.77 6.05 13.49
CA MET A 136 3.44 6.22 12.93
C MET A 136 2.91 7.59 13.35
N PRO A 137 2.41 8.42 12.42
CA PRO A 137 1.60 9.58 12.77
C PRO A 137 0.46 9.15 13.69
N GLY A 138 0.55 9.55 14.96
CA GLY A 138 -0.31 9.07 16.06
C GLY A 138 0.40 8.86 17.40
N VAL A 139 1.74 8.80 17.42
CA VAL A 139 2.50 9.00 18.67
C VAL A 139 2.93 10.46 18.76
N ALA A 140 2.61 11.11 19.88
CA ALA A 140 2.98 12.50 20.15
C ALA A 140 4.47 12.71 19.86
N SER A 141 4.78 13.57 18.90
CA SER A 141 6.10 14.17 18.80
C SER A 141 6.08 15.39 19.71
N GLY A 142 6.49 15.19 20.98
CA GLY A 142 6.57 16.25 21.98
C GLY A 142 5.28 16.47 22.77
#